data_AF-A0A1M6M7X1-F1
#
_entry.id   AF-A0A1M6M7X1-F1
#
_cell.length_a   1.000
_cell.length_b   1.000
_cell.length_c   1.000
_cell.angle_alpha   90.00
_cell.angle_beta   90.00
_cell.angle_gamma   90.00
#
_symmetry.space_group_name_H-M   'P 1'
#
loop_
_entity.id
_entity.type
_entity.pdbx_description
1 polymer ?
#
loop_
_entity_poly.entity_id
_entity_poly.type
_entity_poly.pdbx_seq_one_letter_code
_entity_poly.pdbx_strand_id
1 'polypeptide(L)'
;MSNEFIFGTQIASIIVFVLTLFGIYRSLVSQKDSVIELLREQSRQQENKILELQNQSPDVLSRQLSERVEIALKEIERLSLDGGNHKKEIFKKEKELKETRAQVYALAELIEDSALVCPQCNAPLSTRSFEGLYGPNGEGEAEISYYDCGLTIADGSEMSPCKGKKP
;
A
#
# COMPACT_ATOMS: atom_id res chain seq x y z
N MET A 1 30.17 -4.18 101.16
CA MET A 1 29.04 -4.12 100.18
C MET A 1 28.50 -5.52 100.07
N SER A 2 27.24 -5.73 100.44
CA SER A 2 26.66 -7.06 100.62
C SER A 2 26.42 -7.76 99.28
N ASN A 3 26.76 -9.04 99.23
CA ASN A 3 26.54 -9.91 98.07
C ASN A 3 25.08 -9.86 97.56
N GLU A 4 24.12 -9.58 98.46
CA GLU A 4 22.70 -9.41 98.16
C GLU A 4 22.41 -8.35 97.10
N PHE A 5 23.16 -7.23 97.08
CA PHE A 5 22.96 -6.18 96.08
C PHE A 5 23.42 -6.63 94.69
N ILE A 6 24.53 -7.37 94.62
CA ILE A 6 25.08 -7.93 93.38
C ILE A 6 24.14 -9.00 92.81
N PHE A 7 23.65 -9.92 93.66
CA PHE A 7 22.68 -10.94 93.24
C PHE A 7 21.33 -10.34 92.81
N GLY A 8 20.85 -9.30 93.49
CA GLY A 8 19.61 -8.60 93.12
C GLY A 8 19.70 -7.94 91.74
N THR A 9 20.82 -7.30 91.42
CA THR A 9 21.01 -6.65 90.10
C THR A 9 21.07 -7.66 88.95
N GLN A 10 21.65 -8.85 89.17
CA GLN A 10 21.70 -9.92 88.19
C GLN A 10 20.30 -10.48 87.90
N ILE A 11 19.50 -10.77 88.93
CA ILE A 11 18.12 -11.25 88.78
C ILE A 11 17.27 -10.19 88.05
N ALA A 12 17.39 -8.92 88.43
CA ALA A 12 16.68 -7.84 87.76
C ALA A 12 17.06 -7.73 86.27
N SER A 13 18.35 -7.87 85.93
CA SER A 13 18.80 -7.84 84.54
C SER A 13 18.23 -9.00 83.70
N ILE A 14 18.13 -10.21 84.29
CA ILE A 14 17.55 -11.38 83.64
C ILE A 14 16.05 -11.16 83.40
N ILE A 15 15.33 -10.64 84.40
CA ILE A 15 13.89 -10.35 84.27
C ILE A 15 13.65 -9.32 83.16
N VAL A 16 14.41 -8.22 83.14
CA VAL A 16 14.31 -7.20 82.08
C VAL A 16 14.62 -7.82 80.72
N PHE A 17 15.67 -8.64 80.63
CA PHE A 17 16.03 -9.34 79.39
C PHE A 17 14.89 -10.24 78.89
N VAL A 18 14.30 -11.06 79.76
CA VAL A 18 13.17 -11.93 79.40
C VAL A 18 11.96 -11.12 78.95
N LEU A 19 11.63 -10.01 79.63
CA LEU A 19 10.54 -9.13 79.24
C LEU A 19 10.77 -8.47 77.88
N THR A 20 12.00 -8.02 77.59
CA THR A 20 12.34 -7.45 76.28
C THR A 20 12.23 -8.48 75.15
N LEU A 21 12.73 -9.70 75.36
CA LEU A 21 12.58 -10.79 74.38
C LEU A 21 11.10 -11.12 74.14
N PHE A 22 10.30 -11.17 75.20
CA PHE A 22 8.86 -11.42 75.08
C PHE A 22 8.14 -10.30 74.31
N GLY A 23 8.51 -9.04 74.55
CA GLY A 23 7.99 -7.89 73.81
C GLY A 23 8.31 -7.96 72.32
N ILE A 24 9.57 -8.27 71.97
CA ILE A 24 10.00 -8.43 70.58
C ILE A 24 9.28 -9.60 69.91
N TYR A 25 9.18 -10.75 70.58
CA TYR A 25 8.46 -11.91 70.07
C TYR A 25 6.98 -11.60 69.79
N ARG A 26 6.28 -10.96 70.73
CA ARG A 26 4.87 -10.59 70.56
C ARG A 26 4.68 -9.60 69.41
N SER A 27 5.58 -8.63 69.26
CA SER A 27 5.55 -7.68 68.14
C SER A 27 5.72 -8.39 66.80
N LEU A 28 6.67 -9.33 66.71
CA LEU A 28 6.93 -10.10 65.49
C LEU A 28 5.73 -10.97 65.09
N VAL A 29 5.05 -11.56 66.07
CA VAL A 29 3.84 -12.36 65.83
C VAL A 29 2.70 -11.48 65.31
N SER A 30 2.47 -10.32 65.93
CA SER A 30 1.44 -9.38 65.46
C SER A 30 1.70 -8.87 64.04
N GLN A 31 2.97 -8.65 63.67
CA GLN A 31 3.34 -8.27 62.32
C GLN A 31 3.08 -9.41 61.33
N LYS A 32 3.43 -10.65 61.69
CA LYS A 32 3.15 -11.84 60.86
C LYS A 32 1.66 -12.02 60.59
N ASP A 33 0.79 -11.81 61.58
CA ASP A 33 -0.66 -11.97 61.40
C ASP A 33 -1.21 -10.94 60.39
N SER A 34 -0.77 -9.69 60.47
CA SER A 34 -1.19 -8.63 59.52
C SER A 34 -0.70 -8.89 58.09
N VAL A 35 0.50 -9.46 57.92
CA VAL A 35 1.05 -9.84 56.62
C VAL A 35 0.30 -11.05 56.05
N ILE A 36 -0.07 -12.03 56.90
CA ILE A 36 -0.87 -13.18 56.47
C ILE A 36 -2.26 -12.74 56.00
N GLU A 37 -2.88 -11.79 56.70
CA GLU A 37 -4.18 -11.24 56.32
C GLU A 37 -4.10 -10.48 54.99
N LEU A 38 -3.09 -9.63 54.82
CA LEU A 38 -2.83 -8.91 53.57
C LEU A 38 -2.58 -9.88 52.38
N LEU A 39 -1.76 -10.90 52.57
CA LEU A 39 -1.46 -11.90 51.53
C LEU A 39 -2.71 -12.71 51.16
N ARG A 40 -3.56 -13.07 52.14
CA ARG A 40 -4.84 -13.73 51.89
C ARG A 40 -5.79 -12.85 51.09
N GLU A 41 -5.83 -11.55 51.39
CA GLU A 41 -6.68 -10.61 50.67
C GLU A 41 -6.19 -10.40 49.23
N GLN A 42 -4.88 -10.28 49.00
CA GLN A 42 -4.30 -10.22 47.65
C GLN A 42 -4.58 -11.50 46.85
N SER A 43 -4.46 -12.67 47.47
CA SER A 43 -4.78 -13.95 46.84
C SER A 43 -6.25 -14.01 46.42
N ARG A 44 -7.18 -13.60 47.29
CA ARG A 44 -8.62 -13.52 46.97
C ARG A 44 -8.92 -12.51 45.88
N GLN A 45 -8.26 -11.35 45.88
CA GLN A 45 -8.41 -10.36 44.82
C GLN A 45 -7.93 -10.88 43.47
N GLN A 46 -6.79 -11.59 43.45
CA GLN A 46 -6.29 -12.22 42.23
C GLN A 46 -7.20 -13.35 41.75
N GLU A 47 -7.70 -14.19 42.65
CA GLU A 47 -8.65 -15.26 42.31
C GLU A 47 -9.98 -14.71 41.77
N ASN A 48 -10.51 -13.65 42.37
CA ASN A 48 -11.69 -12.94 41.86
C ASN A 48 -11.44 -12.31 40.49
N LYS A 49 -10.26 -11.71 40.25
CA LYS A 49 -9.88 -11.21 38.94
C LYS A 49 -9.72 -12.34 37.93
N ILE A 50 -9.18 -13.49 38.32
CA ILE A 50 -9.08 -14.67 37.46
C ILE A 50 -10.48 -15.20 37.13
N LEU A 51 -11.41 -15.25 38.09
CA LEU A 51 -12.80 -15.66 37.84
C LEU A 51 -13.55 -14.66 36.95
N GLU A 52 -13.38 -13.36 37.17
CA GLU A 52 -13.96 -12.31 36.32
C GLU A 52 -13.38 -12.38 34.90
N LEU A 53 -12.06 -12.53 34.79
CA LEU A 53 -11.38 -12.75 33.51
C LEU A 53 -11.74 -14.09 32.90
N GLN A 54 -11.95 -15.18 33.64
CA GLN A 54 -12.40 -16.46 33.08
C GLN A 54 -13.85 -16.39 32.58
N ASN A 55 -14.70 -15.61 33.24
CA ASN A 55 -16.06 -15.33 32.79
C ASN A 55 -16.10 -14.36 31.59
N GLN A 56 -15.06 -13.53 31.39
CA GLN A 56 -14.96 -12.57 30.27
C GLN A 56 -14.06 -13.02 29.10
N SER A 57 -13.03 -13.85 29.32
CA SER A 57 -11.90 -14.03 28.38
C SER A 57 -12.06 -15.08 27.27
N PRO A 58 -12.69 -16.25 27.44
CA PRO A 58 -12.74 -17.20 26.33
C PRO A 58 -13.74 -16.79 25.24
N ASP A 59 -14.76 -15.97 25.55
CA ASP A 59 -15.78 -15.56 24.57
C ASP A 59 -15.50 -14.18 23.96
N VAL A 60 -14.97 -13.22 24.72
CA VAL A 60 -14.67 -11.87 24.17
C VAL A 60 -13.39 -11.88 23.34
N LEU A 61 -12.35 -12.58 23.81
CA LEU A 61 -11.08 -12.65 23.10
C LEU A 61 -11.19 -13.53 21.85
N SER A 62 -11.98 -14.60 21.92
CA SER A 62 -12.32 -15.42 20.75
C SER A 62 -13.23 -14.68 19.77
N ARG A 63 -14.18 -13.86 20.23
CA ARG A 63 -14.97 -12.99 19.34
C ARG A 63 -14.11 -11.95 18.64
N GLN A 64 -13.25 -11.23 19.36
CA GLN A 64 -12.35 -10.26 18.76
C GLN A 64 -11.37 -10.90 17.77
N LEU A 65 -10.84 -12.09 18.10
CA LEU A 65 -9.96 -12.81 17.20
C LEU A 65 -10.73 -13.32 15.97
N SER A 66 -11.93 -13.85 16.15
CA SER A 66 -12.81 -14.31 15.06
C SER A 66 -13.23 -13.16 14.15
N GLU A 67 -13.56 -12.01 14.72
CA GLU A 67 -13.89 -10.79 13.99
C GLU A 67 -12.69 -10.29 13.17
N ARG A 68 -11.49 -10.29 13.74
CA ARG A 68 -10.26 -9.96 13.01
C ARG A 68 -9.95 -10.95 11.90
N VAL A 69 -10.16 -12.25 12.13
CA VAL A 69 -9.99 -13.29 11.12
C VAL A 69 -11.01 -13.12 10.00
N GLU A 70 -12.27 -12.82 10.31
CA GLU A 70 -13.32 -12.58 9.31
C GLU A 70 -13.02 -11.34 8.45
N ILE A 71 -12.58 -10.24 9.07
CA ILE A 71 -12.17 -9.02 8.34
C ILE A 71 -10.99 -9.33 7.41
N ALA A 72 -9.98 -10.06 7.89
CA ALA A 72 -8.82 -10.43 7.08
C ALA A 72 -9.21 -11.35 5.90
N LEU A 73 -10.11 -12.30 6.12
CA LEU A 73 -10.62 -13.18 5.06
C LEU A 73 -11.41 -12.42 4.00
N LYS A 74 -12.29 -11.48 4.40
CA LYS A 74 -13.02 -10.62 3.46
C LYS A 74 -12.08 -9.74 2.64
N GLU A 75 -11.01 -9.25 3.26
CA GLU A 75 -10.01 -8.44 2.56
C GLU A 75 -9.18 -9.28 1.56
N ILE A 76 -8.80 -10.50 1.94
CA ILE A 76 -8.14 -11.45 1.02
C ILE A 76 -9.07 -11.80 -0.16
N GLU A 77 -10.35 -12.04 0.11
CA GLU A 77 -11.34 -12.32 -0.94
C GLU A 77 -11.50 -11.13 -1.88
N ARG A 78 -11.62 -9.92 -1.35
CA ARG A 78 -11.66 -8.67 -2.13
C ARG A 78 -10.42 -8.51 -3.01
N LEU A 79 -9.23 -8.64 -2.42
CA LEU A 79 -7.96 -8.52 -3.14
C LEU A 79 -7.79 -9.63 -4.19
N SER A 80 -8.28 -10.84 -3.92
CA SER A 80 -8.28 -11.95 -4.89
C SER A 80 -9.24 -11.69 -6.05
N LEU A 81 -10.43 -11.12 -5.76
CA LEU A 81 -11.40 -10.74 -6.79
C LEU A 81 -10.87 -9.58 -7.65
N ASP A 82 -10.26 -8.58 -7.02
CA ASP A 82 -9.61 -7.45 -7.68
C ASP A 82 -8.43 -7.92 -8.53
N GLY A 83 -7.59 -8.84 -8.03
CA GLY A 83 -6.52 -9.45 -8.83
C GLY A 83 -7.04 -10.22 -10.06
N GLY A 84 -8.16 -10.93 -9.91
CA GLY A 84 -8.83 -11.62 -11.02
C GLY A 84 -9.46 -10.66 -12.04
N ASN A 85 -10.09 -9.59 -11.57
CA ASN A 85 -10.69 -8.55 -12.41
C ASN A 85 -9.63 -7.74 -13.15
N HIS A 86 -8.56 -7.33 -12.47
CA HIS A 86 -7.43 -6.65 -13.10
C HIS A 86 -6.76 -7.53 -14.15
N LYS A 87 -6.61 -8.84 -13.91
CA LYS A 87 -6.08 -9.75 -14.94
C LYS A 87 -6.98 -9.79 -16.19
N LYS A 88 -8.31 -9.78 -16.01
CA LYS A 88 -9.26 -9.72 -17.14
C LYS A 88 -9.22 -8.37 -17.86
N GLU A 89 -9.12 -7.27 -17.12
CA GLU A 89 -8.99 -5.92 -17.68
C GLU A 89 -7.68 -5.74 -18.44
N ILE A 90 -6.56 -6.22 -17.89
CA ILE A 90 -5.25 -6.22 -18.55
C ILE A 90 -5.34 -7.00 -19.86
N PHE A 91 -5.89 -8.21 -19.83
CA PHE A 91 -6.06 -9.03 -21.05
C PHE A 91 -6.95 -8.34 -22.11
N LYS A 92 -8.04 -7.70 -21.68
CA LYS A 92 -8.91 -6.92 -22.57
C LYS A 92 -8.15 -5.73 -23.17
N LYS A 93 -7.40 -5.00 -22.36
CA LYS A 93 -6.60 -3.85 -22.81
C LYS A 93 -5.45 -4.25 -23.73
N GLU A 94 -4.80 -5.39 -23.50
CA GLU A 94 -3.80 -5.95 -24.40
C GLU A 94 -4.41 -6.33 -25.77
N LYS A 95 -5.62 -6.90 -25.77
CA LYS A 95 -6.35 -7.20 -27.01
C LYS A 95 -6.74 -5.92 -27.76
N GLU A 96 -7.30 -4.93 -27.06
CA GLU A 96 -7.61 -3.61 -27.64
C GLU A 96 -6.34 -2.97 -28.25
N LEU A 97 -5.21 -3.00 -27.53
CA LEU A 97 -3.92 -2.51 -28.03
C LEU A 97 -3.46 -3.20 -29.31
N LYS A 98 -3.64 -4.53 -29.39
CA LYS A 98 -3.26 -5.31 -30.58
C LYS A 98 -4.13 -4.95 -31.78
N GLU A 99 -5.44 -4.78 -31.58
CA GLU A 99 -6.37 -4.35 -32.62
C GLU A 99 -6.06 -2.93 -33.11
N THR A 100 -5.82 -1.98 -32.19
CA THR A 100 -5.44 -0.61 -32.57
C THR A 100 -4.12 -0.57 -33.33
N ARG A 101 -3.11 -1.37 -32.93
CA ARG A 101 -1.86 -1.47 -33.68
C ARG A 101 -2.08 -2.00 -35.10
N ALA A 102 -2.91 -3.02 -35.26
CA ALA A 102 -3.23 -3.54 -36.59
C ALA A 102 -3.91 -2.49 -37.48
N GLN A 103 -4.83 -1.70 -36.91
CA GLN A 103 -5.48 -0.58 -37.62
C GLN A 103 -4.49 0.52 -37.99
N VAL A 104 -3.54 0.86 -37.11
CA VAL A 104 -2.50 1.84 -37.42
C VAL A 104 -1.58 1.35 -38.54
N TYR A 105 -1.21 0.07 -38.55
CA TYR A 105 -0.41 -0.49 -39.65
C TYR A 105 -1.17 -0.49 -40.97
N ALA A 106 -2.44 -0.91 -40.96
CA ALA A 106 -3.28 -0.86 -42.15
C ALA A 106 -3.45 0.58 -42.67
N LEU A 107 -3.62 1.55 -41.76
CA LEU A 107 -3.71 2.96 -42.13
C LEU A 107 -2.38 3.51 -42.66
N ALA A 108 -1.25 3.09 -42.08
CA ALA A 108 0.07 3.49 -42.55
C ALA A 108 0.34 2.97 -43.97
N GLU A 109 -0.03 1.72 -44.26
CA GLU A 109 0.05 1.12 -45.60
C GLU A 109 -0.82 1.90 -46.61
N LEU A 110 -2.07 2.24 -46.23
CA LEU A 110 -2.94 3.09 -47.04
C LEU A 110 -2.36 4.50 -47.29
N ILE A 111 -1.67 5.09 -46.31
CA ILE A 111 -1.04 6.41 -46.44
C ILE A 111 0.19 6.37 -47.35
N GLU A 112 0.97 5.29 -47.27
CA GLU A 112 2.14 5.07 -48.14
C GLU A 112 1.71 4.94 -49.61
N ASP A 113 0.62 4.24 -49.88
CA ASP A 113 0.09 4.04 -51.23
C ASP A 113 -0.60 5.28 -51.85
N SER A 114 -1.06 6.23 -51.03
CA SER A 114 -1.94 7.33 -51.48
C SER A 114 -1.24 8.66 -51.73
N ALA A 115 0.09 8.72 -51.69
CA ALA A 115 0.92 9.92 -51.87
C ALA A 115 0.50 11.11 -50.96
N LEU A 116 -0.20 10.83 -49.87
CA LEU A 116 -0.72 11.82 -48.91
C LEU A 116 0.37 12.40 -47.99
N VAL A 117 1.59 11.89 -48.10
CA VAL A 117 2.75 12.34 -47.33
C VAL A 117 3.94 12.60 -48.25
N CYS A 118 4.71 13.62 -47.92
CA CYS A 118 5.92 13.97 -48.65
C CYS A 118 6.97 12.85 -48.51
N PRO A 119 7.52 12.33 -49.63
CA PRO A 119 8.47 11.21 -49.60
C PRO A 119 9.81 11.53 -48.94
N GLN A 120 10.13 12.81 -48.76
CA GLN A 120 11.41 13.27 -48.21
C GLN A 120 11.35 13.52 -46.69
N CYS A 121 10.18 13.86 -46.14
CA CYS A 121 10.07 14.30 -44.73
C CYS A 121 8.80 13.87 -44.00
N ASN A 122 7.92 13.09 -44.64
CA ASN A 122 6.62 12.65 -44.10
C ASN A 122 5.67 13.79 -43.71
N ALA A 123 5.87 15.01 -44.22
CA ALA A 123 4.90 16.08 -44.03
C ALA A 123 3.59 15.77 -44.77
N PRO A 124 2.42 16.04 -44.18
CA PRO A 124 1.13 15.74 -44.80
C PRO A 124 0.88 16.61 -46.04
N LEU A 125 0.04 16.08 -46.93
CA LEU A 125 -0.51 16.80 -48.07
C LEU A 125 -1.47 17.90 -47.57
N SER A 126 -1.20 19.13 -47.97
CA SER A 126 -1.96 20.32 -47.61
C SER A 126 -3.16 20.49 -48.54
N THR A 127 -2.94 20.40 -49.85
CA THR A 127 -3.98 20.60 -50.87
C THR A 127 -3.63 19.83 -52.14
N ARG A 128 -4.66 19.27 -52.79
CA ARG A 128 -4.59 18.65 -54.12
C ARG A 128 -5.55 19.39 -55.04
N SER A 129 -5.06 19.89 -56.17
CA SER A 129 -5.87 20.61 -57.15
C SER A 129 -5.59 20.11 -58.56
N PHE A 130 -6.61 20.15 -59.40
CA PHE A 130 -6.50 19.87 -60.83
C PHE A 130 -6.58 21.20 -61.56
N GLU A 131 -5.51 21.60 -62.24
CA GLU A 131 -5.47 22.82 -63.04
C GLU A 131 -5.56 22.46 -64.52
N GLY A 132 -6.49 23.11 -65.24
CA GLY A 132 -6.62 22.95 -66.68
C GLY A 132 -5.48 23.64 -67.43
N LEU A 133 -4.69 22.86 -68.16
CA LEU A 133 -3.70 23.35 -69.11
C LEU A 133 -4.33 23.53 -70.49
N TYR A 134 -4.38 24.77 -70.96
CA TYR A 134 -4.75 25.10 -72.35
C TYR A 134 -3.48 25.28 -73.19
N GLY A 135 -3.22 24.33 -74.09
CA GLY A 135 -2.09 24.38 -75.01
C GLY A 135 -2.48 24.08 -76.46
N PRO A 136 -1.58 24.33 -77.44
CA PRO A 136 -1.84 24.09 -78.86
C PRO A 136 -2.09 22.61 -79.22
N ASN A 137 -1.86 21.68 -78.29
CA ASN A 137 -2.02 20.24 -78.47
C ASN A 137 -3.30 19.66 -77.83
N GLY A 138 -4.21 20.49 -77.30
CA GLY A 138 -5.47 20.07 -76.67
C GLY A 138 -5.63 20.57 -75.24
N GLU A 139 -6.80 20.28 -74.65
CA GLU A 139 -7.10 20.51 -73.23
C GLU A 139 -6.52 19.34 -72.42
N GLY A 140 -5.68 19.63 -71.43
CA GLY A 140 -5.18 18.65 -70.46
C GLY A 140 -5.44 19.13 -69.04
N GLU A 141 -5.56 18.21 -68.10
CA GLU A 141 -5.61 18.53 -66.66
C GLU A 141 -4.28 18.11 -66.04
N ALA A 142 -3.61 19.03 -65.35
CA ALA A 142 -2.42 18.73 -64.56
C ALA A 142 -2.81 18.60 -63.09
N GLU A 143 -2.37 17.52 -62.46
CA GLU A 143 -2.55 17.32 -61.04
C GLU A 143 -1.42 18.01 -60.26
N ILE A 144 -1.77 18.96 -59.40
CA ILE A 144 -0.82 19.67 -58.54
C ILE A 144 -1.10 19.31 -57.08
N SER A 145 -0.05 18.82 -56.42
CA SER A 145 -0.06 18.43 -55.01
C SER A 145 0.85 19.36 -54.20
N TYR A 146 0.28 19.98 -53.16
CA TYR A 146 0.96 20.89 -52.22
C TYR A 146 1.13 20.23 -50.87
N TYR A 147 2.37 20.14 -50.37
CA TYR A 147 2.69 19.58 -49.04
C TYR A 147 3.05 20.68 -48.04
N ASP A 148 2.77 20.47 -46.76
CA ASP A 148 3.05 21.45 -45.69
C ASP A 148 4.54 21.79 -45.54
N CYS A 149 5.43 20.89 -45.96
CA CYS A 149 6.87 21.14 -45.99
C CYS A 149 7.33 22.11 -47.10
N GLY A 150 6.40 22.59 -47.92
CA GLY A 150 6.66 23.46 -49.06
C GLY A 150 7.08 22.74 -50.34
N LEU A 151 7.02 21.41 -50.39
CA LEU A 151 7.19 20.61 -51.61
C LEU A 151 5.94 20.77 -52.49
N THR A 152 6.14 20.95 -53.79
CA THR A 152 5.06 20.96 -54.79
C THR A 152 5.42 19.99 -55.91
N ILE A 153 4.49 19.10 -56.25
CA ILE A 153 4.64 18.13 -57.34
C ILE A 153 3.52 18.39 -58.34
N ALA A 154 3.86 18.51 -59.63
CA ALA A 154 2.92 18.61 -60.74
C ALA A 154 3.15 17.46 -61.71
N ASP A 155 2.14 16.64 -61.97
CA ASP A 155 2.21 15.45 -62.85
C ASP A 155 3.46 14.57 -62.61
N GLY A 156 3.79 14.36 -61.34
CA GLY A 156 4.96 13.56 -60.92
C GLY A 156 6.32 14.29 -60.96
N SER A 157 6.37 15.53 -61.45
CA SER A 157 7.58 16.36 -61.51
C SER A 157 7.64 17.35 -60.34
N GLU A 158 8.80 17.46 -59.69
CA GLU A 158 9.04 18.39 -58.58
C GLU A 158 9.13 19.83 -59.10
N MET A 159 8.17 20.67 -58.70
CA MET A 159 8.12 22.10 -59.02
C MET A 159 8.88 22.94 -57.98
N SER A 160 8.84 22.53 -56.71
CA SER A 160 9.48 23.24 -55.61
C SER A 160 10.03 22.26 -54.57
N PRO A 161 11.22 22.52 -53.99
CA PRO A 161 11.87 21.55 -53.12
C PRO A 161 11.30 21.48 -51.71
N CYS A 162 11.34 20.28 -51.13
CA CYS A 162 11.03 20.05 -49.73
C CYS A 162 11.99 20.82 -48.81
N LYS A 163 11.45 21.69 -47.95
CA LYS A 163 12.26 22.49 -46.99
C LYS A 163 12.63 21.72 -45.72
N GLY A 164 11.96 20.59 -45.46
CA GLY A 164 12.15 19.74 -44.28
C GLY A 164 13.12 18.57 -44.49
N LYS A 165 13.91 18.58 -45.57
CA LYS A 165 14.83 17.49 -45.90
C LYS A 165 15.77 17.24 -44.71
N LYS A 166 15.65 16.08 -44.06
CA LYS A 166 16.64 15.67 -43.06
C LYS A 166 17.99 15.51 -43.77
N PRO A 167 19.09 16.06 -43.21
CA PRO A 167 20.43 15.90 -43.78
C PRO A 167 20.86 14.44 -43.84
#